data_AF-A0A8D8NYQ5-F1
#
_entry.id   AF-A0A8D8NYQ5-F1
#
_cell.length_a   1.000
_cell.length_b   1.000
_cell.length_c   1.000
_cell.angle_alpha   90.00
_cell.angle_beta   90.00
_cell.angle_gamma   90.00
#
_symmetry.space_group_name_H-M   'P 1'
#
loop_
_entity.id
_entity.type
_entity.pdbx_description
1 polymer ?
#
loop_
_entity_poly.entity_id
_entity_poly.type
_entity_poly.pdbx_seq_one_letter_code
_entity_poly.pdbx_strand_id
1 'polypeptide(L)'
;DCSDQRYLNRTNECLQDIRVQNVAGSETYDVLTVVFETFHCYYHQYGNLVDLPQFIPWTANELLQIEDLCRNILISSAPQPVDDLGRPPCLSQCFLLQAGFWSASQAVLLDRVHLQYGRGEEQDVFIRKVTNCVDLYRQQHDNSCILADQYMRYCFHHESFINRSTPSQCVAI
;
A
#
# COMPACT_ATOMS: atom_id res chain seq x y z
N ASP A 1 -13.65 -5.87 -21.66
CA ASP A 1 -14.27 -4.61 -22.11
C ASP A 1 -14.12 -3.62 -20.96
N CYS A 2 -13.26 -2.61 -21.11
CA CYS A 2 -12.90 -1.68 -20.04
C CYS A 2 -14.06 -0.75 -19.61
N SER A 3 -15.23 -0.88 -20.25
CA SER A 3 -16.45 -0.12 -19.94
C SER A 3 -17.51 -0.92 -19.17
N ASP A 4 -17.24 -2.19 -18.84
CA ASP A 4 -18.21 -3.06 -18.19
C ASP A 4 -18.44 -2.68 -16.72
N GLN A 5 -19.27 -1.68 -16.45
CA GLN A 5 -19.67 -1.31 -15.08
C GLN A 5 -20.52 -2.39 -14.38
N ARG A 6 -20.86 -3.49 -15.05
CA ARG A 6 -21.67 -4.58 -14.48
C ARG A 6 -20.85 -5.58 -13.70
N TYR A 7 -19.51 -5.48 -13.66
CA TYR A 7 -18.66 -6.38 -12.86
C TYR A 7 -19.12 -6.40 -11.39
N LEU A 8 -19.44 -5.24 -10.82
CA LEU A 8 -19.96 -5.12 -9.45
C LEU A 8 -21.25 -5.92 -9.25
N ASN A 9 -22.19 -5.80 -10.19
CA ASN A 9 -23.44 -6.54 -10.13
C ASN A 9 -23.22 -8.05 -10.28
N ARG A 10 -22.38 -8.50 -11.22
CA ARG A 10 -22.09 -9.93 -11.40
C ARG A 10 -21.33 -10.53 -10.22
N THR A 11 -20.37 -9.79 -9.63
CA THR A 11 -19.69 -10.23 -8.42
C THR A 11 -20.70 -10.33 -7.27
N ASN A 12 -21.59 -9.35 -7.10
CA ASN A 12 -22.61 -9.38 -6.06
C ASN A 12 -23.62 -10.53 -6.25
N GLU A 13 -24.07 -10.79 -7.48
CA GLU A 13 -24.92 -11.93 -7.82
C GLU A 13 -24.23 -13.26 -7.47
N CYS A 14 -22.96 -13.42 -7.87
CA CYS A 14 -22.17 -14.61 -7.56
C CYS A 14 -22.01 -14.83 -6.03
N LEU A 15 -21.77 -13.75 -5.27
CA LEU A 15 -21.67 -13.82 -3.80
C LEU A 15 -23.02 -14.15 -3.13
N GLN A 16 -24.13 -13.69 -3.71
CA GLN A 16 -25.48 -14.03 -3.23
C GLN A 16 -25.78 -15.52 -3.45
N ASP A 17 -25.40 -16.08 -4.60
CA ASP A 17 -25.59 -17.49 -4.90
C ASP A 17 -24.83 -18.39 -3.92
N ILE A 18 -23.58 -18.05 -3.56
CA ILE A 18 -22.83 -18.74 -2.51
C ILE A 18 -23.58 -18.70 -1.18
N ARG A 19 -24.08 -17.53 -0.78
CA ARG A 19 -24.81 -17.38 0.48
C ARG A 19 -26.09 -18.23 0.50
N VAL A 20 -26.85 -18.26 -0.58
CA VAL A 20 -28.09 -19.04 -0.69
C VAL A 20 -27.78 -20.54 -0.65
N GLN A 21 -26.77 -21.00 -1.39
CA GLN A 21 -26.37 -22.41 -1.43
C GLN A 21 -25.83 -22.93 -0.09
N ASN A 22 -25.15 -22.09 0.69
CA ASN A 22 -24.57 -22.47 1.98
C ASN A 22 -25.51 -22.28 3.18
N VAL A 23 -26.63 -21.56 3.02
CA VAL A 23 -27.70 -21.45 4.03
C VAL A 23 -28.76 -22.55 3.83
N ALA A 24 -28.92 -23.06 2.61
CA ALA A 24 -29.88 -24.10 2.28
C ALA A 24 -29.31 -25.52 2.44
N GLY A 25 -29.14 -25.97 3.69
CA GLY A 25 -29.30 -27.40 4.00
C GLY A 25 -28.07 -28.26 4.36
N SER A 26 -26.97 -27.70 4.88
CA SER A 26 -25.92 -28.51 5.52
C SER A 26 -25.73 -28.12 6.99
N GLU A 27 -25.89 -29.07 7.90
CA GLU A 27 -25.60 -28.92 9.35
C GLU A 27 -24.11 -28.70 9.64
N THR A 28 -23.25 -28.66 8.61
CA THR A 28 -21.84 -28.32 8.71
C THR A 28 -21.51 -27.21 7.70
N TYR A 29 -21.28 -26.02 8.21
CA TYR A 29 -20.85 -24.86 7.44
C TYR A 29 -19.36 -25.02 7.09
N ASP A 30 -19.05 -25.44 5.87
CA ASP A 30 -17.67 -25.57 5.42
C ASP A 30 -17.10 -24.19 5.04
N VAL A 31 -16.47 -23.57 6.03
CA VAL A 31 -15.82 -22.25 5.92
C VAL A 31 -14.80 -22.23 4.77
N LEU A 32 -14.08 -23.33 4.53
CA LEU A 32 -13.03 -23.35 3.50
C LEU A 32 -13.64 -23.32 2.10
N THR A 33 -14.72 -24.08 1.88
CA THR A 33 -15.47 -24.04 0.62
C THR A 33 -16.07 -22.66 0.38
N VAL A 34 -16.68 -22.04 1.40
CA VAL A 34 -17.23 -20.67 1.26
C VAL A 34 -16.14 -19.66 0.90
N VAL A 35 -14.98 -19.72 1.55
CA VAL A 35 -13.84 -18.83 1.26
C VAL A 35 -13.32 -19.06 -0.16
N PHE A 36 -13.17 -20.32 -0.57
CA PHE A 36 -12.72 -20.69 -1.91
C PHE A 36 -13.67 -20.18 -3.01
N GLU A 37 -14.97 -20.44 -2.87
CA GLU A 37 -15.99 -19.98 -3.83
C GLU A 37 -16.08 -18.45 -3.86
N THR A 38 -15.98 -17.79 -2.70
CA THR A 38 -15.95 -16.33 -2.60
C THR A 38 -14.78 -15.76 -3.38
N PHE A 39 -13.58 -16.33 -3.22
CA PHE A 39 -12.41 -15.95 -3.99
C PHE A 39 -12.63 -16.14 -5.50
N HIS A 40 -13.27 -17.25 -5.90
CA HIS A 40 -13.58 -17.54 -7.29
C HIS A 40 -14.51 -16.49 -7.93
N CYS A 41 -15.53 -16.02 -7.20
CA CYS A 41 -16.41 -14.94 -7.64
C CYS A 41 -15.63 -13.65 -7.93
N TYR A 42 -14.74 -13.25 -7.01
CA TYR A 42 -13.90 -12.07 -7.23
C TYR A 42 -12.94 -12.29 -8.39
N TYR A 43 -12.25 -13.42 -8.46
CA TYR A 43 -11.28 -13.70 -9.52
C TYR A 43 -11.90 -13.62 -10.92
N HIS A 44 -13.02 -14.32 -11.14
CA HIS A 44 -13.63 -14.39 -12.47
C HIS A 44 -14.46 -13.17 -12.86
N GLN A 45 -15.16 -12.55 -11.90
CA GLN A 45 -16.10 -11.49 -12.19
C GLN A 45 -15.49 -10.09 -12.02
N TYR A 46 -14.53 -9.94 -11.11
CA TYR A 46 -13.90 -8.66 -10.78
C TYR A 46 -12.44 -8.59 -11.28
N GLY A 47 -11.63 -9.62 -10.98
CA GLY A 47 -10.19 -9.66 -11.20
C GLY A 47 -9.76 -9.71 -12.66
N ASN A 48 -10.59 -10.28 -13.54
CA ASN A 48 -10.32 -10.33 -14.99
C ASN A 48 -10.62 -9.03 -15.75
N LEU A 49 -11.18 -8.00 -15.10
CA LEU A 49 -11.66 -6.78 -15.79
C LEU A 49 -10.91 -5.51 -15.41
N VAL A 50 -9.99 -5.57 -14.45
CA VAL A 50 -9.10 -4.45 -14.17
C VAL A 50 -7.78 -4.69 -14.92
N ASP A 51 -7.72 -4.26 -16.17
CA ASP A 51 -6.49 -4.30 -16.99
C ASP A 51 -5.38 -3.39 -16.43
N LEU A 52 -5.71 -2.49 -15.48
CA LEU A 52 -4.73 -1.67 -14.79
C LEU A 52 -4.18 -2.40 -13.55
N PRO A 53 -2.84 -2.49 -13.41
CA PRO A 53 -2.23 -3.00 -12.20
C PRO A 53 -2.69 -2.16 -11.00
N GLN A 54 -3.46 -2.78 -10.10
CA GLN A 54 -3.84 -2.18 -8.83
C GLN A 54 -2.66 -2.29 -7.87
N PHE A 55 -2.38 -1.21 -7.14
CA PHE A 55 -1.36 -1.23 -6.11
C PHE A 55 -1.84 -2.10 -4.93
N ILE A 56 -1.05 -3.11 -4.59
CA ILE A 56 -1.30 -3.94 -3.41
C ILE A 56 -0.37 -3.42 -2.29
N PRO A 57 -0.91 -3.05 -1.12
CA PRO A 57 -0.09 -2.63 0.01
C PRO A 57 0.94 -3.70 0.38
N TRP A 58 2.15 -3.26 0.64
CA TRP A 58 3.23 -4.07 1.16
C TRP A 58 2.96 -4.48 2.60
N THR A 59 3.37 -5.69 2.93
CA THR A 59 3.53 -6.14 4.31
C THR A 59 4.70 -5.43 4.98
N ALA A 60 4.72 -5.42 6.32
CA ALA A 60 5.83 -4.84 7.08
C ALA A 60 7.19 -5.46 6.71
N ASN A 61 7.22 -6.78 6.47
CA ASN A 61 8.45 -7.48 6.09
C ASN A 61 8.94 -7.09 4.69
N GLU A 62 8.04 -6.92 3.72
CA GLU A 62 8.41 -6.46 2.38
C GLU A 62 8.96 -5.04 2.42
N LEU A 63 8.37 -4.15 3.23
CA LEU A 63 8.92 -2.80 3.42
C LEU A 63 10.34 -2.81 4.01
N LEU A 64 10.62 -3.71 4.97
CA LEU A 64 11.97 -3.89 5.50
C LEU A 64 12.95 -4.40 4.44
N GLN A 65 12.52 -5.35 3.61
CA GLN A 65 13.33 -5.85 2.49
C GLN A 65 13.63 -4.75 1.46
N ILE A 66 12.65 -3.89 1.16
CA ILE A 66 12.84 -2.74 0.28
C ILE A 66 13.85 -1.75 0.87
N GLU A 67 13.77 -1.46 2.17
CA GLU A 67 14.72 -0.57 2.85
C GLU A 67 16.15 -1.14 2.84
N ASP A 68 16.31 -2.45 3.08
CA ASP A 68 17.60 -3.15 3.03
C ASP A 68 18.18 -3.17 1.61
N LEU A 69 17.36 -3.48 0.61
CA LEU A 69 17.73 -3.39 -0.80
C LEU A 69 18.27 -1.99 -1.14
N CYS A 70 17.56 -0.95 -0.72
CA CYS A 70 17.99 0.42 -0.96
C CYS A 70 19.30 0.78 -0.25
N ARG A 71 19.51 0.33 1.00
CA ARG A 71 20.81 0.47 1.68
C ARG A 71 21.91 -0.20 0.88
N ASN A 72 21.71 -1.44 0.43
CA ASN A 72 22.70 -2.19 -0.32
C ASN A 72 23.03 -1.52 -1.66
N ILE A 73 22.03 -1.03 -2.39
CA ILE A 73 22.23 -0.28 -3.65
C ILE A 73 23.07 0.98 -3.40
N LEU A 74 22.72 1.77 -2.40
CA LEU A 74 23.39 3.05 -2.14
C LEU A 74 24.82 2.86 -1.64
N ILE A 75 25.06 1.89 -0.75
CA ILE A 75 26.39 1.59 -0.21
C ILE A 75 27.31 0.98 -1.29
N SER A 76 26.78 0.10 -2.14
CA SER A 76 27.57 -0.54 -3.21
C SER A 76 27.91 0.41 -4.35
N SER A 77 27.09 1.44 -4.58
CA SER A 77 27.32 2.42 -5.65
C SER A 77 28.50 3.37 -5.41
N ALA A 78 28.78 3.70 -4.15
CA ALA A 78 29.96 4.44 -3.70
C ALA A 78 30.01 4.48 -2.16
N PRO A 79 31.20 4.55 -1.52
CA PRO A 79 31.30 4.83 -0.09
C PRO A 79 30.74 6.23 0.19
N GLN A 80 29.51 6.29 0.67
CA GLN A 80 28.85 7.55 1.05
C GLN A 80 28.96 7.74 2.57
N PRO A 81 29.15 8.99 3.04
CA PRO A 81 29.03 9.28 4.47
C PRO A 81 27.60 8.99 4.92
N VAL A 82 27.46 8.09 5.89
CA VAL A 82 26.18 7.77 6.52
C VAL A 82 25.85 8.78 7.62
N ASP A 83 24.56 8.99 7.91
CA ASP A 83 24.13 9.80 9.05
C ASP A 83 24.41 9.10 10.39
N ASP A 84 24.08 9.76 11.51
CA ASP A 84 24.27 9.24 12.87
C ASP A 84 23.51 7.90 13.13
N LEU A 85 22.55 7.55 12.27
CA LEU A 85 21.78 6.31 12.31
C LEU A 85 22.28 5.28 11.28
N GLY A 86 23.42 5.53 10.65
CA GLY A 86 23.99 4.64 9.62
C GLY A 86 23.20 4.66 8.30
N ARG A 87 22.36 5.67 8.05
CA ARG A 87 21.55 5.76 6.83
C ARG A 87 22.33 6.49 5.74
N PRO A 88 22.50 5.88 4.54
CA PRO A 88 23.11 6.57 3.42
C PRO A 88 22.23 7.74 2.93
N PRO A 89 22.82 8.77 2.30
CA PRO A 89 22.06 9.82 1.63
C PRO A 89 21.08 9.21 0.63
N CYS A 90 19.92 9.84 0.45
CA CYS A 90 18.88 9.42 -0.50
C CYS A 90 18.20 8.07 -0.21
N LEU A 91 18.41 7.45 0.97
CA LEU A 91 17.72 6.21 1.35
C LEU A 91 16.20 6.32 1.23
N SER A 92 15.62 7.41 1.75
CA SER A 92 14.18 7.68 1.70
C SER A 92 13.67 7.80 0.26
N GLN A 93 14.45 8.39 -0.66
CA GLN A 93 14.07 8.48 -2.07
C GLN A 93 14.07 7.10 -2.74
N CYS A 94 15.12 6.31 -2.53
CA CYS A 94 15.17 4.95 -3.05
C CYS A 94 13.98 4.14 -2.54
N PHE A 95 13.71 4.20 -1.24
CA PHE A 95 12.59 3.50 -0.62
C PHE A 95 11.25 3.88 -1.27
N LEU A 96 10.98 5.17 -1.43
CA LEU A 96 9.72 5.65 -2.02
C LEU A 96 9.57 5.24 -3.49
N LEU A 97 10.67 5.19 -4.24
CA LEU A 97 10.68 4.70 -5.63
C LEU A 97 10.41 3.19 -5.69
N GLN A 98 11.15 2.39 -4.91
CA GLN A 98 11.05 0.93 -4.92
C GLN A 98 9.71 0.44 -4.36
N ALA A 99 9.18 1.10 -3.33
CA ALA A 99 7.87 0.81 -2.79
C ALA A 99 6.73 1.31 -3.69
N GLY A 100 7.04 2.05 -4.76
CA GLY A 100 6.05 2.52 -5.73
C GLY A 100 5.18 3.67 -5.24
N PHE A 101 5.62 4.43 -4.23
CA PHE A 101 4.96 5.63 -3.71
C PHE A 101 5.37 6.92 -4.42
N TRP A 102 6.37 6.85 -5.28
CA TRP A 102 6.98 8.00 -5.93
C TRP A 102 7.26 7.67 -7.39
N SER A 103 6.87 8.57 -8.30
CA SER A 103 7.05 8.40 -9.74
C SER A 103 8.42 8.87 -10.23
N ALA A 104 8.85 8.39 -11.40
CA ALA A 104 10.06 8.92 -12.06
C ALA A 104 10.00 10.45 -12.32
N SER A 105 8.79 11.03 -12.41
CA SER A 105 8.57 12.48 -12.56
C SER A 105 8.58 13.27 -11.25
N GLN A 106 9.04 12.66 -10.15
CA GLN A 106 9.11 13.29 -8.83
C GLN A 106 7.75 13.62 -8.18
N ALA A 107 6.69 12.91 -8.58
CA ALA A 107 5.37 13.03 -7.98
C ALA A 107 5.10 11.91 -6.99
N VAL A 108 4.57 12.26 -5.81
CA VAL A 108 4.06 11.28 -4.85
C VAL A 108 2.74 10.70 -5.37
N LEU A 109 2.61 9.39 -5.33
CA LEU A 109 1.42 8.65 -5.74
C LEU A 109 0.49 8.45 -4.54
N LEU A 110 -0.25 9.51 -4.18
CA LEU A 110 -1.01 9.59 -2.93
C LEU A 110 -2.08 8.50 -2.75
N ASP A 111 -2.69 8.02 -3.84
CA ASP A 111 -3.62 6.90 -3.78
C ASP A 111 -2.96 5.63 -3.22
N ARG A 112 -1.70 5.38 -3.60
CA ARG A 112 -0.92 4.23 -3.13
C ARG A 112 -0.47 4.40 -1.67
N VAL A 113 -0.11 5.63 -1.31
CA VAL A 113 0.23 5.97 0.08
C VAL A 113 -0.99 5.83 0.99
N HIS A 114 -2.19 6.22 0.52
CA HIS A 114 -3.45 6.03 1.26
C HIS A 114 -3.76 4.54 1.45
N LEU A 115 -3.66 3.73 0.40
CA LEU A 115 -3.86 2.27 0.52
C LEU A 115 -2.90 1.61 1.51
N GLN A 116 -1.66 2.10 1.59
CA GLN A 116 -0.65 1.55 2.51
C GLN A 116 -0.81 2.03 3.96
N TYR A 117 -1.13 3.32 4.17
CA TYR A 117 -1.01 3.97 5.48
C TYR A 117 -2.27 4.70 5.96
N GLY A 118 -3.23 4.95 5.08
CA GLY A 118 -4.46 5.72 5.36
C GLY A 118 -5.59 4.92 6.03
N ARG A 119 -5.28 3.78 6.65
CA ARG A 119 -6.30 2.96 7.33
C ARG A 119 -7.02 3.77 8.40
N GLY A 120 -8.35 3.86 8.29
CA GLY A 120 -9.19 4.59 9.24
C GLY A 120 -9.42 6.07 8.90
N GLU A 121 -8.91 6.54 7.76
CA GLU A 121 -9.15 7.89 7.23
C GLU A 121 -9.79 7.82 5.84
N GLU A 122 -10.81 8.65 5.60
CA GLU A 122 -11.42 8.81 4.26
C GLU A 122 -10.38 9.29 3.24
N GLN A 123 -10.38 8.70 2.05
CA GLN A 123 -9.35 8.92 1.03
C GLN A 123 -9.17 10.40 0.69
N ASP A 124 -10.26 11.13 0.47
CA ASP A 124 -10.21 12.56 0.13
C ASP A 124 -9.67 13.43 1.28
N VAL A 125 -9.88 13.01 2.53
CA VAL A 125 -9.35 13.72 3.69
C VAL A 125 -7.83 13.50 3.78
N PHE A 126 -7.40 12.24 3.66
CA PHE A 126 -5.99 11.87 3.63
C PHE A 126 -5.23 12.57 2.50
N ILE A 127 -5.75 12.49 1.26
CA ILE A 127 -5.09 13.06 0.08
C ILE A 127 -4.91 14.57 0.25
N ARG A 128 -5.94 15.31 0.71
CA ARG A 128 -5.82 16.76 0.92
C ARG A 128 -4.78 17.11 1.98
N LYS A 129 -4.81 16.39 3.11
CA LYS A 129 -3.86 16.58 4.22
C LYS A 129 -2.42 16.36 3.76
N VAL A 130 -2.16 15.26 3.06
CA VAL A 130 -0.81 14.90 2.61
C VAL A 130 -0.35 15.82 1.47
N THR A 131 -1.24 16.19 0.53
CA THR A 131 -0.93 17.15 -0.55
C THR A 131 -0.44 18.47 0.03
N ASN A 132 -1.16 19.03 1.00
CA ASN A 132 -0.78 20.29 1.63
C ASN A 132 0.62 20.22 2.29
N CYS A 133 0.95 19.08 2.91
CA CYS A 133 2.28 18.87 3.49
C CYS A 133 3.37 18.74 2.42
N VAL A 134 3.12 17.94 1.38
CA VAL A 134 4.05 17.71 0.27
C VAL A 134 4.37 19.03 -0.45
N ASP A 135 3.35 19.86 -0.71
CA ASP A 135 3.51 21.15 -1.39
C ASP A 135 4.28 22.16 -0.54
N LEU A 136 4.10 22.15 0.79
CA LEU A 136 4.87 23.00 1.72
C LEU A 136 6.38 22.77 1.57
N TYR A 137 6.81 21.50 1.56
CA TYR A 137 8.23 21.17 1.46
C TYR A 137 8.77 21.27 0.04
N ARG A 138 7.94 21.01 -0.98
CA ARG A 138 8.32 21.19 -2.39
C ARG A 138 8.74 22.63 -2.70
N GLN A 139 8.16 23.62 -2.02
CA GLN A 139 8.55 25.03 -2.17
C GLN A 139 9.89 25.38 -1.51
N GLN A 140 10.39 24.54 -0.60
CA GLN A 140 11.57 24.85 0.23
C GLN A 140 12.86 24.19 -0.28
N HIS A 141 12.76 23.12 -1.06
CA HIS A 141 13.90 22.31 -1.47
C HIS A 141 13.78 21.83 -2.91
N ASP A 142 14.86 22.00 -3.68
CA ASP A 142 14.96 21.46 -5.06
C ASP A 142 15.60 20.06 -5.11
N ASN A 143 16.20 19.60 -4.01
CA ASN A 143 16.86 18.30 -3.96
C ASN A 143 15.86 17.18 -3.63
N SER A 144 15.67 16.25 -4.56
CA SER A 144 14.73 15.13 -4.42
C SER A 144 15.01 14.20 -3.24
N CYS A 145 16.28 14.01 -2.86
CA CYS A 145 16.65 13.19 -1.70
C CYS A 145 16.23 13.87 -0.39
N ILE A 146 16.41 15.18 -0.31
CA ILE A 146 15.96 15.98 0.86
C ILE A 146 14.44 15.94 0.93
N LEU A 147 13.74 16.22 -0.17
CA LEU A 147 12.27 16.15 -0.22
C LEU A 147 11.75 14.77 0.22
N ALA A 148 12.39 13.68 -0.20
CA ALA A 148 12.00 12.35 0.20
C ALA A 148 12.13 12.08 1.71
N ASP A 149 13.21 12.56 2.34
CA ASP A 149 13.33 12.44 3.79
C ASP A 149 12.28 13.29 4.51
N GLN A 150 12.02 14.51 4.04
CA GLN A 150 11.01 15.39 4.61
C GLN A 150 9.60 14.80 4.49
N TYR A 151 9.23 14.25 3.33
CA TYR A 151 7.92 13.62 3.14
C TYR A 151 7.74 12.41 4.05
N MET A 152 8.74 11.51 4.11
CA MET A 152 8.70 10.35 5.01
C MET A 152 8.59 10.76 6.48
N ARG A 153 9.32 11.80 6.89
CA ARG A 153 9.38 12.25 8.29
C ARG A 153 8.19 13.09 8.71
N TYR A 154 7.61 13.89 7.83
CA TYR A 154 6.61 14.89 8.24
C TYR A 154 5.25 14.74 7.56
N CYS A 155 5.20 14.17 6.36
CA CYS A 155 3.95 14.07 5.59
C CYS A 155 3.30 12.70 5.68
N PHE A 156 4.11 11.63 5.73
CA PHE A 156 3.60 10.26 5.83
C PHE A 156 3.58 9.75 7.27
N HIS A 157 3.95 10.56 8.25
CA HIS A 157 4.10 10.16 9.65
C HIS A 157 2.77 9.81 10.33
N HIS A 158 2.21 8.65 10.00
CA HIS A 158 1.16 7.96 10.74
C HIS A 158 1.85 6.90 11.63
N GLU A 159 1.29 6.59 12.80
CA GLU A 159 1.88 5.67 13.81
C GLU A 159 2.31 4.29 13.25
N SER A 160 1.82 3.92 12.07
CA SER A 160 2.18 2.74 11.27
C SER A 160 3.62 2.74 10.72
N PHE A 161 4.33 3.86 10.66
CA PHE A 161 5.75 3.89 10.25
C PHE A 161 6.73 3.69 11.42
N ILE A 162 6.31 4.04 12.64
CA ILE A 162 7.16 4.09 13.84
C ILE A 162 7.06 2.84 14.69
N ASN A 163 6.01 2.03 14.56
CA ASN A 163 5.84 0.87 15.42
C ASN A 163 6.70 -0.34 14.98
N ARG A 164 8.02 -0.13 14.93
CA ARG A 164 9.07 -1.15 14.77
C ARG A 164 9.36 -1.91 16.08
N SER A 165 8.48 -1.86 17.08
CA SER A 165 8.77 -2.42 18.41
C SER A 165 7.57 -2.95 19.21
N THR A 166 6.39 -3.15 18.63
CA THR A 166 5.36 -3.98 19.29
C THR A 166 5.03 -5.22 18.46
N PRO A 167 5.24 -6.43 19.01
CA PRO A 167 4.70 -7.65 18.42
C PRO A 167 3.20 -7.46 18.28
N SER A 168 2.68 -7.72 17.09
CA SER A 168 1.25 -7.81 16.81
C SER A 168 0.59 -8.74 17.83
N GLN A 169 -0.06 -8.16 18.83
CA GLN A 169 -1.03 -8.90 19.62
C GLN A 169 -2.18 -9.25 18.69
N CYS A 170 -2.34 -10.54 18.42
CA CYS A 170 -3.52 -11.08 17.77
C CYS A 170 -4.75 -10.59 18.54
N VAL A 171 -5.58 -9.76 17.92
CA VAL A 171 -6.96 -9.59 18.35
C VAL A 171 -7.69 -10.80 17.81
N ALA A 172 -7.93 -11.77 18.68
CA ALA A 172 -8.88 -12.83 18.43
C ALA A 172 -10.27 -12.21 18.25
N ILE A 173 -10.91 -12.53 17.14
CA ILE A 173 -12.37 -12.47 17.00
C ILE A 173 -12.91 -13.81 17.47
#